data_AF-R7SUD2-F1
#
_entry.id   AF-R7SUD2-F1
#
_cell.length_a   1.000
_cell.length_b   1.000
_cell.length_c   1.000
_cell.angle_alpha   90.00
_cell.angle_beta   90.00
_cell.angle_gamma   90.00
#
_symmetry.space_group_name_H-M   'P 1'
#
loop_
_entity.id
_entity.type
_entity.pdbx_description
1 polymer ?
#
loop_
_entity_poly.entity_id
_entity_poly.type
_entity_poly.pdbx_seq_one_letter_code
_entity_poly.pdbx_strand_id
1 'polypeptide(L)' 'MTFDTFPSLPPELESPIIDLLRDDKASMSACSLVCFRWLAVSRTHLFHTVTINH' A
#
# COMPACT_ATOMS: atom_id res chain seq x y z
N MET A 1 24.43 0.25 -15.97
CA MET A 1 23.78 1.47 -15.46
C MET A 1 23.20 1.13 -14.10
N THR A 2 24.00 1.29 -13.04
CA THR A 2 23.50 1.25 -11.67
C THR A 2 22.80 2.58 -11.45
N PHE A 3 21.49 2.61 -11.72
CA PHE A 3 20.67 3.70 -11.24
C PHE A 3 20.92 3.79 -9.74
N ASP A 4 21.40 4.94 -9.29
CA ASP A 4 21.52 5.29 -7.89
C ASP A 4 20.11 5.21 -7.31
N THR A 5 19.75 3.99 -6.92
CA THR A 5 18.40 3.61 -6.56
C THR A 5 18.34 4.02 -5.11
N PHE A 6 17.66 5.12 -4.82
CA PHE A 6 17.17 5.40 -3.47
C PHE A 6 16.88 4.07 -2.78
N PRO A 7 17.43 3.79 -1.59
CA PRO A 7 17.35 2.47 -0.99
C PRO A 7 15.88 2.06 -0.93
N SER A 8 15.47 1.17 -1.84
CA SER A 8 14.09 0.73 -1.93
C SER A 8 13.85 -0.05 -0.65
N LEU A 9 12.88 0.38 0.13
CA LEU A 9 12.59 -0.28 1.39
C LEU A 9 12.27 -1.77 1.08
N PRO A 10 12.85 -2.71 1.82
CA PRO A 10 12.56 -4.12 1.58
C PRO A 10 11.05 -4.39 1.75
N PRO A 11 10.47 -5.28 0.93
CA PRO A 11 9.04 -5.62 1.01
C PRO A 11 8.53 -6.01 2.39
N GLU A 12 9.39 -6.64 3.18
CA GLU A 12 9.14 -7.08 4.54
C GLU A 12 8.91 -5.90 5.50
N LEU A 13 9.45 -4.72 5.19
CA LEU A 13 9.23 -3.50 5.96
C LEU A 13 8.10 -2.64 5.39
N GLU A 14 7.88 -2.65 4.07
CA GLU A 14 6.78 -1.90 3.45
C GLU A 14 5.40 -2.47 3.79
N SER A 15 5.26 -3.80 3.82
CA SER A 15 3.97 -4.44 4.09
C SER A 15 3.42 -4.08 5.48
N PRO A 16 4.21 -4.16 6.58
CA PRO A 16 3.79 -3.69 7.91
C PRO A 16 3.40 -2.21 7.95
N ILE A 17 4.10 -1.34 7.20
CA ILE A 17 3.79 0.09 7.16
C ILE A 17 2.39 0.32 6.60
N ILE A 18 2.05 -0.37 5.50
CA ILE A 18 0.73 -0.27 4.88
C ILE A 18 -0.33 -0.94 5.78
N ASP A 19 0.00 -2.05 6.44
CA ASP A 19 -0.87 -2.72 7.40
C ASP A 19 -1.27 -1.83 8.59
N LEU A 20 -0.35 -0.98 9.07
CA LEU A 20 -0.62 -0.01 10.15
C LEU A 20 -1.65 1.07 9.74
N LEU A 21 -1.88 1.26 8.44
CA LEU A 21 -2.82 2.24 7.89
C LEU A 21 -4.21 1.65 7.62
N ARG A 22 -4.48 0.41 8.03
CA ARG A 22 -5.72 -0.32 7.71
C ARG A 22 -7.00 0.43 8.07
N ASP A 23 -7.00 1.17 9.17
CA ASP A 23 -8.16 1.95 9.63
C ASP A 23 -8.29 3.31 8.91
N ASP A 24 -7.22 3.80 8.28
CA ASP A 24 -7.20 5.05 7.52
C ASP A 24 -7.21 4.79 6.01
N LYS A 25 -8.43 4.62 5.48
CA LYS A 25 -8.66 4.42 4.04
C LYS A 25 -8.13 5.56 3.17
N ALA A 26 -8.07 6.80 3.68
CA ALA A 26 -7.59 7.94 2.91
C ALA A 26 -6.07 7.82 2.70
N SER A 27 -5.32 7.56 3.77
CA SER A 27 -3.89 7.30 3.69
C SER A 27 -3.56 6.06 2.86
N MET A 28 -4.35 4.98 2.99
CA MET A 28 -4.16 3.76 2.22
C MET A 28 -4.44 3.96 0.71
N SER A 29 -5.41 4.82 0.37
CA SER A 29 -5.64 5.24 -1.01
C SER A 29 -4.45 6.04 -1.56
N ALA A 30 -3.86 6.94 -0.77
CA ALA A 30 -2.68 7.68 -1.18
C ALA A 30 -1.47 6.75 -1.41
N CYS A 31 -1.25 5.78 -0.52
CA CYS A 31 -0.20 4.76 -0.66
C CYS A 31 -0.33 3.96 -1.96
N SER A 32 -1.56 3.68 -2.40
CA SER A 32 -1.81 2.96 -3.65
C SER A 32 -1.30 3.70 -4.91
N LEU A 33 -1.06 5.00 -4.82
CA LEU A 33 -0.61 5.85 -5.93
C LEU A 33 0.92 6.07 -5.95
N VAL A 34 1.65 5.63 -4.91
CA VAL A 34 3.10 5.87 -4.79
C VAL A 34 3.90 5.01 -5.76
N CYS A 35 3.64 3.69 -5.78
CA CYS A 35 4.33 2.75 -6.66
C CYS A 35 3.52 1.46 -6.85
N PHE A 36 3.90 0.66 -7.85
CA PHE A 36 3.25 -0.63 -8.14
C PHE A 36 3.24 -1.59 -6.94
N ARG A 37 4.30 -1.59 -6.13
CA ARG A 37 4.42 -2.48 -4.96
C ARG A 37 3.41 -2.11 -3.87
N TRP A 38 3.29 -0.82 -3.57
CA TRP A 38 2.32 -0.33 -2.59
C TRP A 38 0.88 -0.43 -3.09
N LEU A 39 0.66 -0.32 -4.41
CA LEU A 39 -0.65 -0.55 -5.04
C LEU A 39 -1.19 -1.95 -4.73
N ALA A 40 -0.35 -2.99 -4.87
CA ALA A 40 -0.79 -4.37 -4.63
C ALA A 40 -1.27 -4.56 -3.18
N VAL A 41 -0.47 -4.14 -2.20
CA VAL A 41 -0.78 -4.29 -0.76
C VAL A 41 -1.94 -3.38 -0.35
N SER A 42 -1.95 -2.13 -0.81
CA SER A 42 -3.03 -1.19 -0.47
C SER A 42 -4.38 -1.66 -1.00
N ARG A 43 -4.44 -2.24 -2.22
CA ARG A 43 -5.69 -2.79 -2.78
C ARG A 43 -6.22 -3.97 -1.98
N THR A 44 -5.35 -4.88 -1.51
CA THR A 44 -5.79 -6.01 -0.68
C THR A 44 -6.48 -5.54 0.60
N HIS A 45 -6.04 -4.44 1.20
CA HIS A 45 -6.68 -3.87 2.38
C HIS A 45 -7.92 -3.02 2.05
N LEU A 46 -7.85 -2.18 1.01
CA LEU A 46 -8.96 -1.30 0.60
C LEU A 46 -10.22 -2.10 0.22
N PHE A 47 -10.02 -3.25 -0.43
CA PHE A 47 -11.09 -4.13 -0.88
C PHE A 47 -11.26 -5.38 0.01
N HIS A 48 -10.67 -5.40 1.20
CA HIS A 48 -10.84 -6.50 2.15
C HIS A 48 -12.31 -6.65 2.59
N THR A 49 -13.06 -5.54 2.65
CA THR A 49 -14.47 -5.54 3.03
C THR A 49 -15.24 -4.59 2.14
N VAL A 50 -16.16 -5.15 1.35
CA VAL A 50 -17.04 -4.39 0.45
C VAL A 50 -18.46 -4.49 0.98
N THR A 51 -19.02 -3.36 1.40
CA THR A 51 -20.43 -3.25 1.82
C THR A 51 -21.25 -2.79 0.62
N ILE A 52 -22.17 -3.61 0.16
CA ILE A 52 -23.15 -3.23 -0.86
C ILE A 52 -24.42 -2.81 -0.11
N ASN A 53 -24.76 -1.53 -0.17
CA ASN A 53 -26.01 -1.04 0.39
C ASN A 53 -27.12 -1.20 -0.66
N HIS A 54 -28.27 -1.74 -0.23
CA HIS A 54 -29.48 -1.93 -1.06
C HIS A 54 -30.24 -0.62 -1.26
#